data_AF-A0A831T945-F1
#
_entry.id   AF-A0A831T945-F1
#
_cell.length_a   1.000
_cell.length_b   1.000
_cell.length_c   1.000
_cell.angle_alpha   90.00
_cell.angle_beta   90.00
_cell.angle_gamma   90.00
#
_symmetry.space_group_name_H-M   'P 1'
#
loop_
_entity.id
_entity.type
_entity.pdbx_description
1 polymer ?
#
loop_
_entity_poly.entity_id
_entity_poly.type
_entity_poly.pdbx_seq_one_letter_code
_entity_poly.pdbx_strand_id
1 'polypeptide(L)'
;RQGLRYSFTRGATLPLLRGASAKALLPYLRQAVIERAMDEAGLDPAARATLWAEIARIRERGYAESEGEVDVGVWAVGVPILAPGGQLLAALSVIAPVARLDAARRQALRHMTLSAAESIYWRLDGREGNERFVRRA
;
A
#
# COMPACT_ATOMS: atom_id res chain seq x y z
N ARG A 1 -0.38 -11.20 28.44
CA ARG A 1 -0.62 -10.97 26.99
C ARG A 1 -0.50 -9.47 26.73
N GLN A 2 0.62 -8.99 26.17
CA GLN A 2 0.77 -7.57 25.84
C GLN A 2 0.20 -7.30 24.43
N GLY A 3 -0.68 -6.31 24.31
CA GLY A 3 -1.24 -5.86 23.05
C GLY A 3 -0.20 -5.03 22.30
N LEU A 4 0.39 -5.61 21.27
CA LEU A 4 1.31 -4.89 20.39
C LEU A 4 0.48 -3.91 19.56
N ARG A 5 0.59 -2.61 19.87
CA ARG A 5 -0.05 -1.51 19.12
C ARG A 5 1.04 -0.77 18.37
N TYR A 6 1.07 -0.95 17.06
CA TYR A 6 1.94 -0.18 16.19
C TYR A 6 1.32 1.20 15.97
N SER A 7 2.12 2.25 16.10
CA SER A 7 1.72 3.62 15.75
C SER A 7 2.71 4.20 14.75
N PHE A 8 2.20 4.79 13.69
CA PHE A 8 2.99 5.65 12.82
C PHE A 8 3.05 7.05 13.42
N THR A 9 4.25 7.63 13.48
CA THR A 9 4.40 9.04 13.85
C THR A 9 4.06 9.90 12.63
N ARG A 10 3.06 10.78 12.75
CA ARG A 10 2.75 11.76 11.71
C ARG A 10 3.99 12.59 11.39
N GLY A 11 4.36 12.67 10.11
CA GLY A 11 5.55 13.40 9.65
C GLY A 11 6.84 12.57 9.59
N ALA A 12 6.82 11.30 10.02
CA ALA A 12 7.96 10.41 9.82
C ALA A 12 8.13 10.07 8.32
N THR A 13 9.37 10.07 7.86
CA THR A 13 9.73 9.63 6.50
C THR A 13 10.13 8.16 6.55
N LEU A 14 9.54 7.34 5.69
CA LEU A 14 9.88 5.93 5.53
C LEU A 14 10.65 5.71 4.22
N PRO A 15 11.49 4.65 4.11
CA PRO A 15 12.19 4.33 2.88
C PRO A 15 11.22 4.14 1.71
N LEU A 16 11.48 4.83 0.59
CA LEU A 16 10.58 4.81 -0.58
C LEU A 16 10.44 3.42 -1.23
N LEU A 17 11.49 2.59 -1.12
CA LEU A 17 11.55 1.30 -1.80
C LEU A 17 11.08 0.11 -0.96
N ARG A 18 10.67 0.35 0.31
CA ARG A 18 10.34 -0.73 1.25
C ARG A 18 9.01 -0.48 1.95
N GLY A 19 8.31 -1.57 2.22
CA GLY A 19 7.02 -1.52 2.90
C GLY A 19 5.85 -1.26 1.94
N ALA A 20 4.69 -1.81 2.29
CA ALA A 20 3.55 -1.88 1.38
C ALA A 20 3.01 -0.49 0.98
N SER A 21 2.96 0.48 1.91
CA SER A 21 2.48 1.84 1.59
C SER A 21 3.38 2.55 0.59
N ALA A 22 4.70 2.53 0.79
CA ALA A 22 5.66 3.15 -0.10
C ALA A 22 5.67 2.46 -1.48
N LYS A 23 5.68 1.12 -1.49
CA LYS A 23 5.65 0.34 -2.73
C LYS A 23 4.37 0.55 -3.55
N ALA A 24 3.23 0.80 -2.90
CA ALA A 24 1.97 1.11 -3.58
C ALA A 24 2.02 2.43 -4.39
N LEU A 25 2.94 3.35 -4.04
CA LEU A 25 3.11 4.61 -4.77
C LEU A 25 3.94 4.45 -6.04
N LEU A 26 4.90 3.50 -6.04
CA LEU A 26 5.93 3.38 -7.08
C LEU A 26 5.39 3.33 -8.51
N PRO A 27 4.31 2.60 -8.86
CA PRO A 27 3.80 2.57 -10.23
C PRO A 27 3.34 3.92 -10.81
N TYR A 28 3.15 4.92 -9.94
CA TYR A 28 2.65 6.24 -10.30
C TYR A 28 3.73 7.32 -10.20
N LEU A 29 4.93 6.97 -9.77
CA LEU A 29 6.07 7.89 -9.74
C LEU A 29 6.78 7.91 -11.09
N ARG A 30 7.45 9.03 -11.38
CA ARG A 30 8.34 9.12 -12.55
C ARG A 30 9.50 8.14 -12.37
N GLN A 31 9.85 7.43 -13.44
CA GLN A 31 10.95 6.46 -13.45
C GLN A 31 12.26 7.04 -12.86
N ALA A 32 12.61 8.28 -13.21
CA ALA A 32 13.81 8.95 -12.68
C ALA A 32 13.82 9.11 -11.15
N VAL A 33 12.65 9.24 -10.50
CA VAL A 33 12.55 9.31 -9.03
C VAL A 33 12.86 7.93 -8.42
N ILE A 34 12.37 6.87 -9.04
CA ILE A 34 12.57 5.49 -8.60
C ILE A 34 14.04 5.10 -8.79
N GLU A 35 14.61 5.38 -9.96
CA GLU A 35 16.02 5.11 -10.26
C GLU A 35 16.95 5.84 -9.29
N ARG A 36 16.70 7.12 -9.02
CA ARG A 36 17.46 7.87 -8.02
C ARG A 36 17.37 7.23 -6.63
N ALA A 37 16.19 6.78 -6.21
CA ALA A 37 16.03 6.09 -4.94
C ALA A 37 16.75 4.73 -4.92
N MET A 38 16.82 4.02 -6.07
CA MET A 38 17.60 2.78 -6.20
C MET A 38 19.10 3.04 -6.10
N ASP A 39 19.57 4.15 -6.69
CA ASP A 39 20.97 4.60 -6.60
C ASP A 39 21.33 4.96 -5.15
N GLU A 40 20.51 5.79 -4.49
CA GLU A 40 20.69 6.19 -3.08
C GLU A 40 20.67 4.98 -2.12
N ALA A 41 19.86 3.96 -2.43
CA ALA A 41 19.81 2.71 -1.68
C ALA A 41 20.94 1.72 -2.04
N GLY A 42 21.77 2.01 -3.04
CA GLY A 42 22.86 1.13 -3.47
C GLY A 42 22.38 -0.20 -4.05
N LEU A 43 21.22 -0.25 -4.70
CA LEU A 43 20.70 -1.49 -5.27
C LEU A 43 21.56 -1.95 -6.46
N ASP A 44 21.96 -3.22 -6.43
CA ASP A 44 22.64 -3.88 -7.55
C ASP A 44 21.66 -4.13 -8.73
N PRO A 45 22.16 -4.52 -9.92
CA PRO A 45 21.31 -4.76 -11.09
C PRO A 45 20.22 -5.81 -10.88
N ALA A 46 20.46 -6.85 -10.07
CA ALA A 46 19.49 -7.92 -9.83
C ALA A 46 18.35 -7.46 -8.91
N ALA A 47 18.67 -6.69 -7.87
CA ALA A 47 17.70 -6.05 -6.99
C ALA A 47 16.85 -5.01 -7.73
N ARG A 48 17.46 -4.22 -8.63
CA ARG A 48 16.73 -3.29 -9.51
C ARG A 48 15.73 -4.02 -10.40
N ALA A 49 16.15 -5.09 -11.06
CA ALA A 49 15.27 -5.90 -11.91
C ALA A 49 14.10 -6.49 -11.11
N THR A 50 14.38 -7.00 -9.90
CA THR A 50 13.35 -7.53 -8.99
C THR A 50 12.33 -6.47 -8.61
N LEU A 51 12.79 -5.27 -8.25
CA LEU A 51 11.91 -4.16 -7.88
C LEU A 51 11.08 -3.67 -9.07
N TRP A 52 11.65 -3.60 -10.28
CA TRP A 52 10.86 -3.28 -11.49
C TRP A 52 9.78 -4.31 -11.78
N ALA A 53 10.08 -5.60 -11.64
CA ALA A 53 9.09 -6.66 -11.76
C ALA A 53 8.01 -6.58 -10.67
N GLU A 54 8.36 -6.18 -9.45
CA GLU A 54 7.39 -5.91 -8.39
C GLU A 54 6.50 -4.71 -8.72
N ILE A 55 7.07 -3.60 -9.20
CA ILE A 55 6.31 -2.40 -9.62
C ILE A 55 5.29 -2.76 -10.71
N ALA A 56 5.69 -3.56 -11.71
CA ALA A 56 4.78 -4.03 -12.76
C ALA A 56 3.61 -4.84 -12.18
N ARG A 57 3.89 -5.79 -11.27
CA ARG A 57 2.86 -6.58 -10.58
C ARG A 57 1.94 -5.73 -9.72
N ILE A 58 2.47 -4.74 -9.00
CA ILE A 58 1.66 -3.80 -8.20
C ILE A 58 0.72 -3.02 -9.11
N ARG A 59 1.21 -2.55 -10.26
CA ARG A 59 0.39 -1.82 -11.23
C ARG A 59 -0.76 -2.67 -11.78
N GLU A 60 -0.50 -3.94 -12.06
CA GLU A 60 -1.50 -4.88 -12.57
C GLU A 60 -2.55 -5.23 -11.50
N ARG A 61 -2.12 -5.55 -10.27
CA ARG A 61 -3.03 -6.04 -9.21
C ARG A 61 -3.67 -4.93 -8.37
N GLY A 62 -3.17 -3.70 -8.44
CA GLY A 62 -3.71 -2.54 -7.73
C GLY A 62 -3.34 -2.45 -6.25
N TYR A 63 -2.42 -3.29 -5.75
CA TYR A 63 -1.95 -3.25 -4.37
C TYR A 63 -0.50 -3.72 -4.24
N ALA A 64 0.15 -3.34 -3.15
CA ALA A 64 1.43 -3.85 -2.71
C ALA A 64 1.27 -4.65 -1.42
N GLU A 65 2.12 -5.65 -1.22
CA GLU A 65 2.24 -6.39 0.03
C GLU A 65 3.71 -6.36 0.46
N SER A 66 3.95 -6.33 1.76
CA SER A 66 5.29 -6.43 2.33
C SER A 66 5.25 -7.27 3.60
N GLU A 67 6.27 -8.07 3.83
CA GLU A 67 6.41 -8.85 5.06
C GLU A 67 7.84 -8.73 5.59
N GLY A 68 8.00 -8.26 6.83
CA GLY A 68 9.31 -8.13 7.47
C GLY A 68 10.22 -7.05 6.88
N GLU A 69 9.73 -6.22 5.94
CA GLU A 69 10.57 -5.24 5.25
C GLU A 69 10.84 -3.97 6.06
N VAL A 70 9.89 -3.52 6.87
CA VAL A 70 10.06 -2.36 7.74
C VAL A 70 10.28 -2.84 9.16
N ASP A 71 9.31 -3.61 9.67
CA ASP A 71 9.37 -4.25 10.97
C ASP A 71 9.34 -5.77 10.81
N VAL A 72 10.31 -6.45 11.43
CA VAL A 72 10.38 -7.92 11.42
C VAL A 72 9.10 -8.52 12.02
N GLY A 73 8.52 -9.52 11.34
CA GLY A 73 7.30 -10.18 11.79
C GLY A 73 6.01 -9.37 11.57
N VAL A 74 6.08 -8.28 10.81
CA VAL A 74 4.90 -7.50 10.39
C VAL A 74 4.62 -7.72 8.91
N TRP A 75 3.38 -8.06 8.61
CA TRP A 75 2.83 -8.04 7.27
C TRP A 75 2.05 -6.75 7.06
N ALA A 76 2.07 -6.23 5.83
CA ALA A 76 1.29 -5.07 5.44
C ALA A 76 0.75 -5.23 4.02
N VAL A 77 -0.40 -4.58 3.77
CA VAL A 77 -0.95 -4.33 2.44
C VAL A 77 -1.10 -2.83 2.25
N GLY A 78 -0.76 -2.33 1.05
CA GLY A 78 -0.83 -0.93 0.66
C GLY A 78 -1.56 -0.79 -0.67
N VAL A 79 -2.43 0.20 -0.77
CA VAL A 79 -3.26 0.48 -1.95
C VAL A 79 -3.13 1.96 -2.30
N PRO A 80 -2.91 2.32 -3.57
CA PRO A 80 -2.86 3.72 -3.98
C PRO A 80 -4.25 4.36 -3.86
N ILE A 81 -4.28 5.62 -3.40
CA ILE A 81 -5.46 6.48 -3.46
C ILE A 81 -5.27 7.42 -4.64
N LEU A 82 -6.16 7.32 -5.62
CA LEU A 82 -6.13 8.10 -6.85
C LEU A 82 -7.26 9.12 -6.84
N ALA A 83 -7.01 10.28 -7.46
CA ALA A 83 -8.06 11.23 -7.83
C ALA A 83 -8.80 10.73 -9.08
N PRO A 84 -10.00 11.27 -9.36
CA PRO A 84 -10.58 11.21 -10.69
C PRO A 84 -9.56 11.67 -11.74
N GLY A 85 -9.41 10.90 -12.83
CA GLY A 85 -8.36 11.14 -13.83
C GLY A 85 -7.03 10.43 -13.53
N GLY A 86 -6.93 9.66 -12.45
CA GLY A 86 -5.81 8.74 -12.20
C GLY A 86 -4.58 9.37 -11.55
N GLN A 87 -4.68 10.62 -11.08
CA GLN A 87 -3.60 11.27 -10.33
C GLN A 87 -3.41 10.59 -8.97
N LEU A 88 -2.18 10.22 -8.62
CA LEU A 88 -1.85 9.69 -7.29
C LEU A 88 -1.96 10.79 -6.23
N LEU A 89 -2.74 10.53 -5.17
CA LEU A 89 -2.93 11.43 -4.03
C LEU A 89 -2.24 10.93 -2.77
N ALA A 90 -2.34 9.63 -2.48
CA ALA A 90 -1.81 9.01 -1.27
C ALA A 90 -1.72 7.47 -1.41
N ALA A 91 -1.36 6.78 -0.34
CA ALA A 91 -1.58 5.35 -0.18
C ALA A 91 -2.31 5.07 1.14
N LEU A 92 -3.22 4.10 1.12
CA LEU A 92 -3.87 3.52 2.28
C LEU A 92 -3.21 2.18 2.59
N SER A 93 -2.87 1.93 3.86
CA SER A 93 -2.27 0.65 4.24
C SER A 93 -2.79 0.12 5.56
N VAL A 94 -2.82 -1.21 5.67
CA VAL A 94 -3.12 -1.95 6.90
C VAL A 94 -1.92 -2.82 7.23
N ILE A 95 -1.59 -2.89 8.53
CA ILE A 95 -0.52 -3.73 9.05
C ILE A 95 -1.07 -4.74 10.05
N ALA A 96 -0.44 -5.91 10.12
CA ALA A 96 -0.80 -6.96 11.08
C ALA A 96 0.43 -7.80 11.47
N PRO A 97 0.53 -8.27 12.73
CA PRO A 97 1.56 -9.23 13.11
C PRO A 97 1.38 -10.56 12.38
N VAL A 98 2.45 -11.06 11.75
CA VAL A 98 2.46 -12.34 11.01
C VAL A 98 1.99 -13.50 11.89
N ALA A 99 2.39 -13.49 13.17
CA ALA A 99 2.02 -14.52 14.17
C ALA A 99 0.50 -14.72 14.37
N ARG A 100 -0.35 -13.80 13.89
CA ARG A 100 -1.81 -13.89 14.02
C ARG A 100 -2.54 -13.90 12.68
N LEU A 101 -1.80 -14.03 11.58
CA LEU A 101 -2.28 -13.73 10.24
C LEU A 101 -2.21 -14.96 9.33
N ASP A 102 -3.26 -15.77 9.37
CA ASP A 102 -3.49 -16.87 8.42
C ASP A 102 -3.86 -16.36 7.02
N ALA A 103 -3.87 -17.27 6.03
CA ALA A 103 -4.15 -16.93 4.63
C ALA A 103 -5.53 -16.29 4.42
N ALA A 104 -6.56 -16.77 5.13
CA ALA A 104 -7.91 -16.23 5.03
C ALA A 104 -7.98 -14.79 5.54
N ARG A 105 -7.32 -14.50 6.67
CA ARG A 105 -7.21 -13.14 7.23
C ARG A 105 -6.38 -12.23 6.34
N ARG A 106 -5.28 -12.71 5.74
CA ARG A 106 -4.51 -11.93 4.74
C ARG A 106 -5.42 -11.49 3.60
N GLN A 107 -6.17 -12.44 3.03
CA GLN A 107 -7.10 -12.17 1.95
C GLN A 107 -8.20 -11.20 2.35
N ALA A 108 -8.80 -11.37 3.54
CA ALA A 108 -9.84 -10.49 4.05
C ALA A 108 -9.32 -9.04 4.24
N LEU A 109 -8.16 -8.86 4.90
CA LEU A 109 -7.58 -7.54 5.10
C LEU A 109 -7.22 -6.85 3.79
N ARG A 110 -6.67 -7.59 2.82
CA ARG A 110 -6.40 -7.07 1.48
C ARG A 110 -7.68 -6.60 0.80
N HIS A 111 -8.73 -7.42 0.79
CA HIS A 111 -10.00 -7.07 0.18
C HIS A 111 -10.63 -5.84 0.84
N MET A 112 -10.67 -5.79 2.17
CA MET A 112 -11.18 -4.64 2.92
C MET A 112 -10.40 -3.36 2.61
N THR A 113 -9.08 -3.45 2.46
CA THR A 113 -8.23 -2.27 2.15
C THR A 113 -8.51 -1.74 0.75
N LEU A 114 -8.69 -2.64 -0.24
CA LEU A 114 -9.09 -2.28 -1.59
C LEU A 114 -10.48 -1.61 -1.61
N SER A 115 -11.48 -2.21 -0.95
CA SER A 115 -12.83 -1.64 -0.86
C SER A 115 -12.85 -0.29 -0.15
N ALA A 116 -12.00 -0.09 0.86
CA ALA A 116 -11.85 1.20 1.53
C ALA A 116 -11.24 2.25 0.60
N ALA A 117 -10.20 1.90 -0.17
CA ALA A 117 -9.61 2.80 -1.17
C ALA A 117 -10.61 3.19 -2.26
N GLU A 118 -11.42 2.23 -2.74
CA GLU A 118 -12.50 2.49 -3.70
C GLU A 118 -13.57 3.43 -3.10
N SER A 119 -13.96 3.21 -1.84
CA SER A 119 -14.90 4.09 -1.15
C SER A 119 -14.36 5.53 -1.01
N ILE A 120 -13.05 5.69 -0.80
CA ILE A 120 -12.40 7.01 -0.79
C ILE A 120 -12.43 7.63 -2.19
N TYR A 121 -12.10 6.86 -3.24
CA TYR A 121 -12.15 7.32 -4.63
C TYR A 121 -13.52 7.92 -4.97
N TRP A 122 -14.61 7.20 -4.66
CA TRP A 122 -15.97 7.67 -4.96
C TRP A 122 -16.36 8.93 -4.20
N ARG A 123 -15.88 9.08 -2.97
CA ARG A 123 -16.07 10.33 -2.20
C ARG A 123 -15.30 11.50 -2.81
N LEU A 124 -14.10 11.27 -3.34
CA LEU A 124 -13.28 12.30 -3.99
C LEU A 124 -13.85 12.71 -5.36
N ASP A 125 -14.52 11.80 -6.07
CA ASP A 125 -15.15 12.06 -7.36
C ASP A 125 -16.39 12.95 -7.28
N GLY A 126 -16.90 13.24 -6.07
CA GLY A 126 -18.11 14.04 -5.87
C GLY A 126 -19.40 13.35 -6.33
N ARG A 127 -19.30 12.18 -6.97
CA ARG A 127 -20.38 11.21 -7.09
C ARG A 127 -20.45 10.42 -5.81
N GLU A 128 -21.01 11.03 -4.76
CA GLU A 128 -21.48 10.24 -3.63
C GLU A 128 -22.37 9.12 -4.18
N GLY A 129 -22.01 7.87 -3.87
CA GLY A 129 -22.89 6.74 -4.07
C GLY A 129 -24.21 7.07 -3.39
N ASN A 130 -25.20 7.42 -4.22
CA ASN A 130 -26.55 7.82 -3.89
C ASN A 130 -27.10 7.05 -2.66
N GLU A 131 -27.09 7.70 -1.49
CA GLU A 131 -27.96 7.53 -0.30
C GLU A 131 -28.37 6.12 0.20
N ARG A 132 -27.80 5.00 -0.24
CA ARG A 132 -28.35 3.65 0.05
C ARG A 132 -27.62 2.80 1.08
N PHE A 133 -26.48 3.22 1.63
CA PHE A 133 -25.62 2.32 2.43
C PHE A 133 -25.71 2.44 3.97
N VAL A 134 -26.74 3.10 4.52
CA VAL A 134 -26.96 3.16 5.99
C VAL A 134 -28.32 2.61 6.44
N ARG A 135 -29.04 1.85 5.58
CA ARG A 135 -30.20 1.05 6.03
C ARG A 135 -30.08 -0.40 5.58
N ARG A 136 -29.38 -1.21 6.37
CA ARG A 136 -29.73 -2.58 6.76
C ARG A 136 -28.64 -3.17 7.66
N ALA A 137 -28.82 -2.94 8.94
CA ALA A 137 -28.57 -3.91 10.01
C ALA A 137 -29.76 -3.78 10.97
#